data_AF-A0A935HZ29-F1
#
_entry.id   AF-A0A935HZ29-F1
#
_cell.length_a   1.000
_cell.length_b   1.000
_cell.length_c   1.000
_cell.angle_alpha   90.00
_cell.angle_beta   90.00
_cell.angle_gamma   90.00
#
_symmetry.space_group_name_H-M   'P 1'
#
loop_
_entity.id
_entity.type
_entity.pdbx_description
1 polymer ?
#
loop_
_entity_poly.entity_id
_entity_poly.type
_entity_poly.pdbx_seq_one_letter_code
_entity_poly.pdbx_strand_id
1 'polypeptide(L)'
;MLKKELENIRYNSEGVGPLYVNIYLEIIQKAVLEKEILYAGKIIKEFTDELEESKRNSLYNIANAVLEFSSGNYEKTLWFLSRVEPTTILVKNSSKILYLKTFYEMNSLETGMSMLDSYIHYLNETKEFTPNRKKILKLNYDILRNLYKIKYTPEKYTDSDLEHLKSEIKNSDVYYSDWYNEKISELKKL
;
A
#
# COMPACT_ATOMS: atom_id res chain seq x y z
N MET A 1 19.48 7.05 3.29
CA MET A 1 19.68 7.51 1.90
C MET A 1 18.59 8.53 1.55
N LEU A 2 17.34 8.10 1.37
CA LEU A 2 16.20 8.96 0.97
C LEU A 2 15.93 10.22 1.83
N LYS A 3 16.10 10.18 3.16
CA LYS A 3 15.90 11.35 4.05
C LYS A 3 16.87 12.50 3.76
N LYS A 4 18.15 12.18 3.53
CA LYS A 4 19.19 13.16 3.15
C LYS A 4 19.01 13.65 1.71
N GLU A 5 18.38 12.86 0.84
CA GLU A 5 18.16 13.24 -0.56
C GLU A 5 17.08 14.32 -0.67
N LEU A 6 16.00 14.25 0.12
CA LEU A 6 14.98 15.31 0.14
C LEU A 6 15.48 16.62 0.73
N GLU A 7 16.33 16.58 1.77
CA GLU A 7 16.89 17.78 2.41
C GLU A 7 17.79 18.60 1.46
N ASN A 8 18.31 17.97 0.40
CA ASN A 8 19.26 18.58 -0.53
C ASN A 8 18.67 18.95 -1.89
N ILE A 9 17.40 18.64 -2.17
CA ILE A 9 16.79 18.95 -3.48
C ILE A 9 15.77 20.08 -3.32
N ARG A 10 16.12 21.24 -3.87
CA ARG A 10 15.22 22.40 -4.01
C ARG A 10 14.36 22.22 -5.27
N TYR A 11 13.15 21.74 -5.11
CA TYR A 11 12.18 21.63 -6.20
C TYR A 11 11.58 23.02 -6.53
N ASN A 12 11.22 23.21 -7.80
CA ASN A 12 10.41 24.31 -8.35
C ASN A 12 10.86 25.79 -8.22
N SER A 13 11.96 26.13 -7.56
CA SER A 13 12.46 27.53 -7.51
C SER A 13 13.82 27.76 -8.18
N GLU A 14 14.65 26.72 -8.36
CA GLU A 14 16.02 26.86 -8.90
C GLU A 14 16.38 25.81 -9.99
N GLY A 15 15.38 25.14 -10.61
CA GLY A 15 15.57 24.49 -11.92
C GLY A 15 15.55 22.95 -12.01
N VAL A 16 15.04 22.20 -11.03
CA VAL A 16 15.05 20.71 -11.05
C VAL A 16 13.70 20.07 -11.48
N GLY A 17 12.66 20.87 -11.78
CA GLY A 17 11.32 20.36 -12.10
C GLY A 17 10.55 19.85 -10.87
N PRO A 18 9.31 19.34 -11.03
CA PRO A 18 8.49 18.89 -9.91
C PRO A 18 8.99 17.57 -9.30
N LEU A 19 8.72 17.36 -8.01
CA LEU A 19 9.05 16.11 -7.31
C LEU A 19 8.36 14.91 -7.97
N TYR A 20 9.11 13.82 -8.18
CA TYR A 20 8.57 12.61 -8.78
C TYR A 20 7.64 11.87 -7.82
N VAL A 21 6.48 11.45 -8.35
CA VAL A 21 5.41 10.76 -7.60
C VAL A 21 5.90 9.51 -6.87
N ASN A 22 6.76 8.71 -7.50
CA ASN A 22 7.28 7.48 -6.90
C ASN A 22 8.16 7.79 -5.69
N ILE A 23 9.06 8.78 -5.79
CA ILE A 23 9.95 9.17 -4.68
C ILE A 23 9.11 9.68 -3.51
N TYR A 24 8.14 10.57 -3.77
CA TYR A 24 7.25 11.09 -2.74
C TYR A 24 6.54 9.97 -1.95
N LEU A 25 5.88 9.04 -2.66
CA LEU A 25 5.14 7.96 -2.02
C LEU A 25 6.04 6.91 -1.36
N GLU A 26 7.21 6.61 -1.92
CA GLU A 26 8.17 5.66 -1.33
C GLU A 26 8.72 6.18 -0.01
N ILE A 27 9.00 7.48 0.11
CA ILE A 27 9.52 8.07 1.34
C ILE A 27 8.48 8.04 2.44
N ILE A 28 7.23 8.37 2.12
CA ILE A 28 6.13 8.32 3.09
C ILE A 28 5.91 6.87 3.54
N GLN A 29 5.83 5.92 2.61
CA GLN A 29 5.66 4.51 2.95
C GLN A 29 6.81 3.97 3.80
N LYS A 30 8.05 4.38 3.51
CA LYS A 30 9.20 4.00 4.32
C LYS A 30 9.16 4.62 5.72
N ALA A 31 8.82 5.91 5.82
CA ALA A 31 8.69 6.59 7.11
C ALA A 31 7.64 5.93 8.00
N VAL A 32 6.48 5.56 7.45
CA VAL A 32 5.45 4.85 8.25
C VAL A 32 5.88 3.43 8.63
N LEU A 33 6.62 2.73 7.76
CA LEU A 33 7.17 1.41 8.05
C LEU A 33 8.17 1.47 9.23
N GLU A 34 8.99 2.51 9.27
CA GLU A 34 9.93 2.80 10.35
C GLU A 34 9.24 3.43 11.59
N LYS A 35 7.90 3.50 11.59
CA LYS A 35 7.06 4.10 12.65
C LYS A 35 7.34 5.59 12.90
N GLU A 36 7.97 6.29 11.95
CA GLU A 36 8.21 7.73 11.98
C GLU A 36 6.97 8.52 11.51
N ILE A 37 5.83 8.35 12.19
CA ILE A 37 4.53 8.94 11.79
C ILE A 37 4.59 10.48 11.68
N LEU A 38 5.24 11.15 12.64
CA LEU A 38 5.40 12.61 12.62
C LEU A 38 6.23 13.08 11.43
N TYR A 39 7.27 12.31 11.06
CA TYR A 39 8.10 12.62 9.91
C TYR A 39 7.33 12.42 8.59
N ALA A 40 6.56 11.33 8.46
CA ALA A 40 5.68 11.14 7.32
C ALA A 40 4.68 12.30 7.15
N GLY A 41 4.05 12.76 8.25
CA GLY A 41 3.17 13.93 8.23
C GLY A 41 3.89 15.23 7.83
N LYS A 42 5.14 15.42 8.26
CA LYS A 42 5.98 16.55 7.84
C LYS A 42 6.25 16.51 6.33
N ILE A 43 6.60 15.35 5.78
CA ILE A 43 6.82 15.20 4.34
C ILE A 43 5.57 15.54 3.53
N ILE A 44 4.41 15.07 3.96
CA ILE A 44 3.13 15.39 3.30
C ILE A 44 2.91 16.90 3.29
N LYS A 45 3.08 17.56 4.43
CA LYS A 45 2.85 19.00 4.57
C LYS A 45 3.82 19.84 3.74
N GLU A 46 5.10 19.48 3.72
CA GLU A 46 6.16 20.30 3.11
C GLU A 46 6.34 20.04 1.62
N PHE A 47 6.12 18.81 1.14
CA PHE A 47 6.47 18.43 -0.23
C PHE A 47 5.26 18.19 -1.15
N THR A 48 4.02 18.24 -0.66
CA THR A 48 2.85 18.12 -1.54
C THR A 48 2.81 19.22 -2.59
N ASP A 49 3.13 20.47 -2.20
CA ASP A 49 3.14 21.61 -3.12
C ASP A 49 4.31 21.59 -4.12
N GLU A 50 5.30 20.72 -3.89
CA GLU A 50 6.40 20.50 -4.81
C GLU A 50 6.08 19.51 -5.94
N LEU A 51 4.91 18.86 -5.87
CA LEU A 51 4.41 17.96 -6.90
C LEU A 51 3.73 18.74 -8.03
N GLU A 52 3.58 18.08 -9.19
CA GLU A 52 2.80 18.60 -10.30
C GLU A 52 1.38 18.95 -9.85
N GLU A 53 0.93 20.18 -10.11
CA GLU A 53 -0.34 20.75 -9.64
C GLU A 53 -1.53 19.83 -9.91
N SER A 54 -1.60 19.27 -11.12
CA SER A 54 -2.66 18.36 -11.58
C SER A 54 -2.77 17.07 -10.74
N LYS A 55 -1.73 16.71 -9.98
CA LYS A 55 -1.65 15.48 -9.20
C LYS A 55 -1.69 15.71 -7.69
N ARG A 56 -1.52 16.95 -7.21
CA ARG A 56 -1.37 17.28 -5.78
C ARG A 56 -2.50 16.73 -4.92
N ASN A 57 -3.75 16.97 -5.32
CA ASN A 57 -4.91 16.54 -4.53
C ASN A 57 -4.94 15.01 -4.35
N SER A 58 -4.79 14.27 -5.46
CA SER A 58 -4.70 12.82 -5.45
C SER A 58 -3.56 12.31 -4.56
N LEU A 59 -2.37 12.91 -4.70
CA LEU A 59 -1.16 12.50 -3.98
C LEU A 59 -1.23 12.83 -2.49
N TYR A 60 -1.82 13.96 -2.13
CA TYR A 60 -2.15 14.32 -0.75
C TYR A 60 -3.09 13.28 -0.13
N ASN A 61 -4.16 12.90 -0.84
CA ASN A 61 -5.15 11.95 -0.33
C ASN A 61 -4.54 10.55 -0.13
N ILE A 62 -3.81 10.01 -1.12
CA ILE A 62 -3.22 8.67 -0.97
C ILE A 62 -2.12 8.65 0.10
N ALA A 63 -1.34 9.73 0.23
CA ALA A 63 -0.33 9.85 1.27
C ALA A 63 -0.93 9.88 2.68
N ASN A 64 -1.97 10.67 2.89
CA ASN A 64 -2.67 10.69 4.16
C ASN A 64 -3.38 9.36 4.42
N ALA A 65 -3.94 8.69 3.42
CA ALA A 65 -4.51 7.36 3.60
C ALA A 65 -3.48 6.36 4.15
N VAL A 66 -2.24 6.38 3.62
CA VAL A 66 -1.13 5.56 4.12
C VAL A 66 -0.78 5.89 5.57
N LEU A 67 -0.70 7.19 5.90
CA LEU A 67 -0.42 7.66 7.26
C LEU A 67 -1.49 7.20 8.26
N GLU A 68 -2.76 7.41 7.93
CA GLU A 68 -3.90 7.02 8.78
C GLU A 68 -3.98 5.50 8.93
N PHE A 69 -3.71 4.75 7.86
CA PHE A 69 -3.71 3.29 7.91
C PHE A 69 -2.65 2.79 8.91
N SER A 70 -1.44 3.35 8.85
CA SER A 70 -0.37 3.00 9.78
C SER A 70 -0.66 3.39 11.23
N SER A 71 -1.56 4.34 11.43
CA SER A 71 -2.01 4.79 12.75
C SER A 71 -3.25 4.02 13.26
N GLY A 72 -3.75 3.05 12.49
CA GLY A 72 -4.94 2.27 12.84
C GLY A 72 -6.28 3.00 12.59
N ASN A 73 -6.26 4.16 11.94
CA ASN A 73 -7.44 5.00 11.72
C ASN A 73 -8.16 4.61 10.41
N TYR A 74 -8.71 3.39 10.36
CA TYR A 74 -9.19 2.77 9.13
C TYR A 74 -10.36 3.50 8.45
N GLU A 75 -11.31 4.07 9.20
CA GLU A 75 -12.39 4.87 8.63
C GLU A 75 -11.84 6.13 7.95
N LYS A 76 -10.82 6.74 8.54
CA LYS A 76 -10.16 7.92 7.98
C LYS A 76 -9.30 7.54 6.77
N THR A 77 -8.69 6.36 6.78
CA THR A 77 -8.06 5.77 5.59
C THR A 77 -9.05 5.67 4.43
N LEU A 78 -10.25 5.10 4.66
CA LEU A 78 -11.30 5.01 3.64
C LEU A 78 -11.76 6.40 3.17
N TRP A 79 -11.91 7.36 4.10
CA TRP A 79 -12.27 8.74 3.77
C TRP A 79 -11.26 9.37 2.81
N PHE A 80 -9.96 9.24 3.07
CA PHE A 80 -8.93 9.73 2.17
C PHE A 80 -8.91 8.96 0.84
N LEU A 81 -8.97 7.62 0.89
CA LEU A 81 -8.97 6.79 -0.31
C LEU A 81 -10.13 7.09 -1.26
N SER A 82 -11.31 7.46 -0.74
CA SER A 82 -12.48 7.83 -1.55
C SER A 82 -12.27 9.11 -2.38
N ARG A 83 -11.27 9.92 -2.04
CA ARG A 83 -10.91 11.18 -2.71
C ARG A 83 -9.66 11.05 -3.59
N VAL A 84 -9.11 9.84 -3.72
CA VAL A 84 -7.95 9.61 -4.57
C VAL A 84 -8.39 9.47 -6.02
N GLU A 85 -8.08 10.47 -6.84
CA GLU A 85 -8.14 10.34 -8.29
C GLU A 85 -6.95 9.52 -8.79
N PRO A 86 -7.12 8.44 -9.57
CA PRO A 86 -6.01 7.56 -9.97
C PRO A 86 -5.16 8.20 -11.10
N THR A 87 -4.41 9.25 -10.78
CA THR A 87 -3.59 10.05 -11.72
C THR A 87 -2.42 9.28 -12.35
N THR A 88 -2.00 8.18 -11.72
CA THR A 88 -0.97 7.28 -12.25
C THR A 88 -1.34 5.83 -11.94
N ILE A 89 -0.75 4.89 -12.70
CA ILE A 89 -0.90 3.46 -12.42
C ILE A 89 -0.37 3.08 -11.02
N LEU A 90 0.66 3.77 -10.54
CA LEU A 90 1.20 3.60 -9.19
C LEU A 90 0.15 3.97 -8.14
N VAL A 91 -0.47 5.15 -8.26
CA VAL A 91 -1.52 5.61 -7.35
C VAL A 91 -2.71 4.65 -7.40
N LYS A 92 -3.18 4.29 -8.61
CA LYS A 92 -4.31 3.35 -8.78
C LYS A 92 -4.06 2.01 -8.08
N ASN A 93 -2.89 1.42 -8.29
CA ASN A 93 -2.54 0.15 -7.66
C ASN A 93 -2.38 0.28 -6.14
N SER A 94 -1.74 1.35 -5.66
CA SER A 94 -1.53 1.60 -4.23
C SER A 94 -2.85 1.77 -3.50
N SER A 95 -3.79 2.52 -4.08
CA SER A 95 -5.15 2.67 -3.53
C SER A 95 -5.87 1.33 -3.42
N LYS A 96 -5.82 0.49 -4.46
CA LYS A 96 -6.48 -0.82 -4.46
C LYS A 96 -5.92 -1.75 -3.39
N ILE A 97 -4.59 -1.81 -3.23
CA ILE A 97 -3.96 -2.58 -2.16
C ILE A 97 -4.33 -2.01 -0.79
N LEU A 98 -4.34 -0.68 -0.62
CA LEU A 98 -4.66 -0.07 0.67
C LEU A 98 -6.12 -0.29 1.06
N TYR A 99 -7.07 -0.24 0.12
CA TYR A 99 -8.45 -0.66 0.34
C TYR A 99 -8.52 -2.12 0.83
N LEU A 100 -7.83 -3.05 0.15
CA LEU A 100 -7.80 -4.46 0.53
C LEU A 100 -7.23 -4.67 1.94
N LYS A 101 -6.17 -3.98 2.31
CA LYS A 101 -5.64 -4.05 3.68
C LYS A 101 -6.61 -3.44 4.69
N THR A 102 -7.23 -2.31 4.35
CA THR A 102 -8.17 -1.62 5.25
C THR A 102 -9.40 -2.46 5.55
N PHE A 103 -10.02 -3.08 4.53
CA PHE A 103 -11.14 -3.99 4.75
C PHE A 103 -10.76 -5.23 5.56
N TYR A 104 -9.51 -5.69 5.44
CA TYR A 104 -9.01 -6.81 6.22
C TYR A 104 -8.94 -6.46 7.72
N GLU A 105 -8.40 -5.28 8.03
CA GLU A 105 -8.29 -4.78 9.41
C GLU A 105 -9.66 -4.48 10.02
N MET A 106 -10.59 -3.96 9.22
CA MET A 106 -11.97 -3.69 9.66
C MET A 106 -12.86 -4.95 9.72
N ASN A 107 -12.31 -6.16 9.55
CA ASN A 107 -13.06 -7.42 9.47
C ASN A 107 -14.21 -7.42 8.43
N SER A 108 -14.13 -6.56 7.42
CA SER A 108 -15.11 -6.44 6.33
C SER A 108 -14.80 -7.45 5.23
N LEU A 109 -14.83 -8.74 5.58
CA LEU A 109 -14.27 -9.82 4.75
C LEU A 109 -15.00 -9.99 3.41
N GLU A 110 -16.33 -9.86 3.38
CA GLU A 110 -17.12 -9.96 2.13
C GLU A 110 -16.78 -8.84 1.14
N THR A 111 -16.67 -7.60 1.64
CA THR A 111 -16.26 -6.45 0.85
C THR A 111 -14.83 -6.62 0.34
N GLY A 112 -13.92 -7.08 1.20
CA GLY A 112 -12.54 -7.36 0.82
C GLY A 112 -12.41 -8.47 -0.23
N MET A 113 -13.20 -9.54 -0.12
CA MET A 113 -13.23 -10.62 -1.13
C MET A 113 -13.77 -10.13 -2.47
N SER A 114 -14.85 -9.34 -2.46
CA SER A 114 -15.37 -8.71 -3.69
C SER A 114 -14.34 -7.77 -4.33
N MET A 115 -13.56 -7.05 -3.52
CA MET A 115 -12.48 -6.20 -3.97
C MET A 115 -11.28 -7.01 -4.52
N LEU A 116 -11.00 -8.20 -3.98
CA LEU A 116 -9.97 -9.10 -4.52
C LEU A 116 -10.33 -9.54 -5.94
N ASP A 117 -11.59 -9.92 -6.17
CA ASP A 117 -12.06 -10.31 -7.49
C ASP A 117 -11.90 -9.15 -8.49
N SER A 118 -12.30 -7.93 -8.11
CA SER A 118 -12.05 -6.73 -8.92
C SER A 118 -10.55 -6.47 -9.15
N TYR A 119 -9.71 -6.74 -8.15
CA TYR A 119 -8.27 -6.49 -8.23
C TYR A 119 -7.58 -7.40 -9.25
N ILE A 120 -7.92 -8.70 -9.29
CA ILE A 120 -7.30 -9.61 -10.26
C ILE A 120 -7.71 -9.28 -11.71
N HIS A 121 -8.96 -8.87 -11.95
CA HIS A 121 -9.39 -8.37 -13.26
C HIS A 121 -8.55 -7.15 -13.67
N TYR A 122 -8.40 -6.18 -12.77
CA TYR A 122 -7.54 -5.02 -13.00
C TYR A 122 -6.09 -5.42 -13.34
N LEU A 123 -5.47 -6.35 -12.62
CA LEU A 123 -4.10 -6.80 -12.89
C LEU A 123 -3.96 -7.43 -14.29
N ASN A 124 -4.94 -8.22 -14.70
CA ASN A 124 -4.93 -8.91 -15.98
C ASN A 124 -5.09 -7.92 -17.15
N GLU A 125 -6.03 -6.98 -17.03
CA GLU A 125 -6.41 -6.05 -18.11
C GLU A 125 -5.44 -4.88 -18.29
N THR A 126 -4.72 -4.49 -17.23
CA THR A 126 -3.82 -3.32 -17.26
C THR A 126 -2.58 -3.63 -18.09
N LYS A 127 -2.40 -2.93 -19.23
CA LYS A 127 -1.33 -3.19 -20.20
C LYS A 127 -0.03 -2.48 -19.86
N GLU A 128 -0.07 -1.42 -19.06
CA GLU A 128 1.12 -0.63 -18.71
C GLU A 128 2.05 -1.35 -17.71
N PHE A 129 1.61 -2.45 -17.10
CA PHE A 129 2.48 -3.25 -16.25
C PHE A 129 3.42 -4.13 -17.07
N THR A 130 4.71 -4.05 -16.77
CA THR A 130 5.71 -4.99 -17.29
C THR A 130 5.42 -6.43 -16.81
N PRO A 131 5.86 -7.47 -17.54
CA PRO A 131 5.65 -8.86 -17.12
C PRO A 131 6.17 -9.14 -15.70
N ASN A 132 7.35 -8.61 -15.36
CA ASN A 132 7.92 -8.76 -14.02
C ASN A 132 7.04 -8.06 -12.95
N ARG A 133 6.54 -6.86 -13.25
CA ARG A 133 5.64 -6.15 -12.33
C ARG A 133 4.32 -6.90 -12.14
N LYS A 134 3.73 -7.44 -13.21
CA LYS A 134 2.52 -8.28 -13.11
C LYS A 134 2.74 -9.50 -12.22
N LYS A 135 3.89 -10.18 -12.36
CA LYS A 135 4.25 -11.32 -11.50
C LYS A 135 4.27 -10.94 -10.02
N ILE A 136 4.93 -9.83 -9.66
CA ILE A 136 5.00 -9.35 -8.28
C ILE A 136 3.62 -8.95 -7.74
N LEU A 137 2.80 -8.27 -8.56
CA LEU A 137 1.45 -7.86 -8.14
C LEU A 137 0.51 -9.06 -8.00
N LYS A 138 0.66 -10.07 -8.86
CA LYS A 138 -0.09 -11.32 -8.77
C LYS A 138 0.24 -12.08 -7.48
N LEU A 139 1.52 -12.13 -7.11
CA LEU A 139 1.93 -12.70 -5.83
C LEU A 139 1.33 -11.95 -4.64
N ASN A 140 1.33 -10.60 -4.67
CA ASN A 140 0.64 -9.81 -3.64
C ASN A 140 -0.85 -10.14 -3.55
N TYR A 141 -1.53 -10.28 -4.69
CA TYR A 141 -2.93 -10.71 -4.73
C TYR A 141 -3.12 -12.10 -4.11
N ASP A 142 -2.27 -13.07 -4.46
CA ASP A 142 -2.40 -14.45 -3.97
C ASP A 142 -2.18 -14.52 -2.45
N ILE A 143 -1.20 -13.77 -1.91
CA ILE A 143 -0.98 -13.63 -0.46
C ILE A 143 -2.21 -13.01 0.22
N LEU A 144 -2.70 -11.87 -0.26
CA LEU A 144 -3.88 -11.22 0.31
C LEU A 144 -5.09 -12.16 0.28
N ARG A 145 -5.32 -12.83 -0.85
CA ARG A 145 -6.41 -13.82 -0.98
C ARG A 145 -6.29 -14.94 0.04
N ASN A 146 -5.09 -15.46 0.29
CA ASN A 146 -4.88 -16.49 1.30
C ASN A 146 -5.16 -15.95 2.71
N LEU A 147 -4.68 -14.74 3.04
CA LEU A 147 -4.99 -14.10 4.33
C LEU A 147 -6.50 -13.97 4.55
N TYR A 148 -7.23 -13.49 3.54
CA TYR A 148 -8.69 -13.36 3.60
C TYR A 148 -9.38 -14.71 3.80
N LYS A 149 -8.98 -15.74 3.05
CA LYS A 149 -9.56 -17.08 3.17
C LYS A 149 -9.31 -17.72 4.52
N ILE A 150 -8.09 -17.62 5.03
CA ILE A 150 -7.73 -18.17 6.33
C ILE A 150 -8.52 -17.45 7.43
N LYS A 151 -8.62 -16.12 7.36
CA LYS A 151 -9.41 -15.35 8.33
C LYS A 151 -10.91 -15.65 8.25
N TYR A 152 -11.43 -15.94 7.06
CA TYR A 152 -12.85 -16.22 6.83
C TYR A 152 -13.27 -17.64 7.22
N THR A 153 -12.40 -18.63 7.03
CA THR A 153 -12.65 -20.05 7.37
C THR A 153 -11.41 -20.67 8.03
N PRO A 154 -11.05 -20.25 9.26
CA PRO A 154 -9.82 -20.67 9.92
C PRO A 154 -9.76 -22.18 10.15
N GLU A 155 -10.90 -22.85 10.34
CA GLU A 155 -11.02 -24.29 10.57
C GLU A 155 -10.52 -25.16 9.40
N LYS A 156 -10.36 -24.57 8.22
CA LYS A 156 -9.87 -25.25 7.00
C LYS A 156 -8.36 -25.19 6.83
N TYR A 157 -7.67 -24.48 7.73
CA TYR A 157 -6.24 -24.20 7.61
C TYR A 157 -5.52 -24.63 8.88
N THR A 158 -4.26 -25.03 8.70
CA THR A 158 -3.37 -25.50 9.77
C THR A 158 -2.21 -24.53 9.97
N ASP A 159 -1.48 -24.68 11.06
CA ASP A 159 -0.22 -23.98 11.28
C ASP A 159 0.79 -24.21 10.15
N SER A 160 0.76 -25.39 9.52
CA SER A 160 1.62 -25.71 8.38
C SER A 160 1.29 -24.85 7.16
N ASP A 161 0.01 -24.54 6.93
CA ASP A 161 -0.41 -23.66 5.82
C ASP A 161 0.08 -22.23 6.05
N LEU A 162 0.04 -21.76 7.31
CA LEU A 162 0.55 -20.44 7.70
C LEU A 162 2.08 -20.37 7.56
N GLU A 163 2.81 -21.42 7.93
CA GLU A 163 4.26 -21.49 7.73
C GLU A 163 4.64 -21.56 6.25
N HIS A 164 3.86 -22.25 5.44
CA HIS A 164 4.06 -22.25 3.99
C HIS A 164 3.91 -20.85 3.40
N LEU A 165 2.81 -20.14 3.73
CA LEU A 165 2.58 -18.77 3.29
C LEU A 165 3.69 -17.81 3.75
N LYS A 166 4.17 -17.98 4.99
CA LYS A 166 5.30 -17.20 5.53
C LYS A 166 6.60 -17.45 4.76
N SER A 167 6.86 -18.70 4.37
CA SER A 167 8.00 -19.06 3.53
C SER A 167 7.89 -18.44 2.13
N GLU A 168 6.71 -18.44 1.52
CA GLU A 168 6.47 -17.78 0.22
C GLU A 168 6.78 -16.28 0.30
N ILE A 169 6.31 -15.59 1.35
CA ILE A 169 6.59 -14.16 1.58
C ILE A 169 8.10 -13.93 1.73
N LYS A 170 8.77 -14.73 2.56
CA LYS A 170 10.23 -14.61 2.82
C LYS A 170 11.07 -14.75 1.55
N ASN A 171 10.66 -15.62 0.63
CA ASN A 171 11.37 -15.89 -0.61
C ASN A 171 10.95 -14.98 -1.77
N SER A 172 10.28 -13.86 -1.47
CA SER A 172 9.72 -12.96 -2.47
C SER A 172 10.07 -11.49 -2.23
N ASP A 173 10.02 -10.70 -3.30
CA ASP A 173 10.25 -9.24 -3.25
C ASP A 173 8.94 -8.46 -3.01
N VAL A 174 8.00 -9.02 -2.24
CA VAL A 174 6.73 -8.33 -1.96
C VAL A 174 6.94 -7.17 -1.00
N TYR A 175 6.48 -5.99 -1.41
CA TYR A 175 6.73 -4.74 -0.70
C TYR A 175 6.11 -4.69 0.70
N TYR A 176 4.97 -5.37 0.93
CA TYR A 176 4.22 -5.32 2.19
C TYR A 176 4.49 -6.51 3.11
N SER A 177 5.66 -7.14 3.00
CA SER A 177 6.03 -8.35 3.74
C SER A 177 5.85 -8.23 5.26
N ASP A 178 6.22 -7.09 5.86
CA ASP A 178 6.10 -6.87 7.30
C ASP A 178 4.64 -6.94 7.78
N TRP A 179 3.72 -6.27 7.07
CA TRP A 179 2.29 -6.33 7.38
C TRP A 179 1.73 -7.75 7.18
N TYR A 180 2.12 -8.45 6.10
CA TYR A 180 1.69 -9.84 5.90
C TYR A 180 2.16 -10.77 7.04
N ASN A 181 3.41 -10.62 7.48
CA ASN A 181 3.97 -11.41 8.58
C ASN A 181 3.26 -11.12 9.92
N GLU A 182 2.90 -9.86 10.16
CA GLU A 182 2.07 -9.47 11.30
C GLU A 182 0.72 -10.19 11.25
N LYS A 183 0.00 -10.10 10.13
CA LYS A 183 -1.32 -10.75 9.99
C LYS A 183 -1.25 -12.27 10.11
N ILE A 184 -0.24 -12.92 9.55
CA ILE A 184 0.00 -14.37 9.74
C ILE A 184 0.18 -14.70 11.23
N SER A 185 0.92 -13.87 11.96
CA SER A 185 1.17 -14.07 13.40
C SER A 185 -0.10 -13.87 14.25
N GLU A 186 -1.03 -13.03 13.81
CA GLU A 186 -2.36 -12.89 14.42
C GLU A 186 -3.24 -14.10 14.15
N LEU A 187 -3.24 -14.62 12.92
CA LEU A 187 -4.04 -15.79 12.54
C LEU A 187 -3.65 -17.06 13.30
N LYS A 188 -2.38 -17.20 13.71
CA LYS A 188 -1.92 -18.31 14.57
C LYS A 188 -2.49 -18.30 15.99
N LYS A 189 -3.09 -17.18 16.41
CA LYS A 189 -3.67 -17.02 17.76
C LYS A 189 -5.17 -17.28 17.78
N LEU A 190 -5.79 -17.49 16.62
CA LEU A 190 -7.20 -17.84 16.45
C LEU A 190 -7.40 -19.34 16.71
#